data_AF-A0A3B0VS91-F1
#
_entry.id   AF-A0A3B0VS91-F1
#
_cell.length_a   1.000
_cell.length_b   1.000
_cell.length_c   1.000
_cell.angle_alpha   90.00
_cell.angle_beta   90.00
_cell.angle_gamma   90.00
#
_symmetry.space_group_name_H-M   'P 1'
#
loop_
_entity.id
_entity.type
_entity.pdbx_description
1 polymer ?
#
loop_
_entity_poly.entity_id
_entity_poly.type
_entity_poly.pdbx_seq_one_letter_code
_entity_poly.pdbx_strand_id
1 'polypeptide(L)'
;MREQFVLSLRHTGLETNYGIFLLEPVQSPWVSADIGTVGVTGSADETSGTFTIDGAGADIGGTADGFHYVYQSLAGDGEIIANVASLTGGGSIPKAGVMIRESLADDAIQISALVRGNRIRVYERTTTGGSTAELNGANNGAPEWLRIERTGNTFDLYRSNNGTSWTLMQSRTVTMGTNVFIGLAVTGNSTTTLATGTFDNVAVTGGGGGGPTATPTATQSPTATATSVGPTATASPTPTATSPGPTATATPSPPPTATATQPPPTPSPTPPPAPDPTPVPAKAGMVIRRVTYSVAGQAIALRVTGDPAGNNGIYYLHSDHPRLRGDKPRQQQRH
;
A
#
# COMPACT_ATOMS: atom_id res chain seq x y z
N MET A 1 -16.43 -2.37 -22.99
CA MET A 1 -16.97 -3.68 -23.43
C MET A 1 -16.36 -4.72 -22.49
N ARG A 2 -17.18 -5.52 -21.80
CA ARG A 2 -16.67 -6.60 -20.95
C ARG A 2 -16.03 -7.66 -21.87
N GLU A 3 -14.71 -7.82 -21.86
CA GLU A 3 -14.09 -8.99 -22.50
C GLU A 3 -14.27 -10.19 -21.56
N GLN A 4 -15.22 -11.07 -21.92
CA GLN A 4 -15.43 -12.32 -21.20
C GLN A 4 -14.53 -13.40 -21.81
N PHE A 5 -13.58 -13.89 -21.03
CA PHE A 5 -12.87 -15.12 -21.38
C PHE A 5 -13.63 -16.30 -20.77
N VAL A 6 -14.16 -17.17 -21.63
CA VAL A 6 -14.80 -18.42 -21.19
C VAL A 6 -13.73 -19.51 -21.14
N LEU A 7 -13.37 -19.94 -19.94
CA LEU A 7 -12.55 -21.15 -19.77
C LEU A 7 -13.48 -22.35 -19.66
N SER A 8 -13.46 -23.21 -20.67
CA SER A 8 -14.17 -24.49 -20.63
C SER A 8 -13.21 -25.57 -20.12
N LEU A 9 -13.44 -26.03 -18.88
CA LEU A 9 -12.70 -27.14 -18.28
C LEU A 9 -13.51 -28.42 -18.46
N ARG A 10 -13.01 -29.37 -19.25
CA ARG A 10 -13.61 -30.70 -19.38
C ARG A 10 -13.05 -31.62 -18.30
N HIS A 11 -13.88 -32.01 -17.35
CA HIS A 11 -13.61 -33.14 -16.46
C HIS A 11 -14.76 -34.15 -16.57
N THR A 12 -14.44 -35.42 -16.84
CA THR A 12 -15.39 -36.55 -16.83
C THR A 12 -16.70 -36.33 -17.62
N GLY A 13 -16.64 -35.65 -18.76
CA GLY A 13 -17.78 -35.48 -19.66
C GLY A 13 -18.81 -34.42 -19.26
N LEU A 14 -18.53 -33.61 -18.22
CA LEU A 14 -19.33 -32.43 -17.88
C LEU A 14 -18.56 -31.17 -18.31
N GLU A 15 -19.13 -30.41 -19.24
CA GLU A 15 -18.63 -29.07 -19.56
C GLU A 15 -19.10 -28.11 -18.47
N THR A 16 -18.16 -27.60 -17.67
CA THR A 16 -18.43 -26.47 -16.79
C THR A 16 -17.72 -25.25 -17.35
N ASN A 17 -18.50 -24.24 -17.76
CA ASN A 17 -17.99 -22.97 -18.23
C ASN A 17 -17.67 -22.09 -17.02
N TYR A 18 -16.39 -21.75 -16.85
CA TYR A 18 -15.96 -20.78 -15.86
C TYR A 18 -15.71 -19.45 -16.56
N GLY A 19 -16.42 -18.40 -16.15
CA GLY A 19 -16.12 -17.05 -16.58
C GLY A 19 -14.87 -16.56 -15.88
N ILE A 20 -13.82 -16.26 -16.64
CA ILE A 20 -12.64 -15.55 -16.13
C ILE A 20 -12.84 -14.08 -16.50
N PHE A 21 -12.98 -13.23 -15.48
CA PHE A 21 -12.91 -11.79 -15.66
C PHE A 21 -11.45 -11.37 -15.56
N LEU A 22 -10.87 -10.82 -16.63
CA LEU A 22 -9.60 -10.12 -16.53
C LEU A 22 -9.87 -8.80 -15.84
N LEU A 23 -9.40 -8.68 -14.62
CA LEU A 23 -9.36 -7.44 -13.88
C LEU A 23 -8.32 -6.51 -14.54
N GLU A 24 -8.77 -5.33 -14.98
CA GLU A 24 -7.90 -4.32 -15.56
C GLU A 24 -7.22 -3.57 -14.41
N PRO A 25 -5.87 -3.57 -14.32
CA PRO A 25 -5.21 -2.80 -13.27
C PRO A 25 -5.62 -1.32 -13.36
N VAL A 26 -5.56 -0.58 -12.26
CA VAL A 26 -5.79 0.88 -12.32
C VAL A 26 -4.86 1.52 -13.36
N GLN A 27 -5.40 2.42 -14.17
CA GLN A 27 -4.64 3.00 -15.29
C GLN A 27 -3.88 4.24 -14.83
N SER A 28 -2.69 4.48 -15.41
CA SER A 28 -1.95 5.74 -15.20
C SER A 28 -2.87 6.93 -15.45
N PRO A 29 -2.82 7.98 -14.60
CA PRO A 29 -1.82 8.27 -13.56
C PRO A 29 -2.02 7.56 -12.21
N TRP A 30 -3.05 6.74 -12.07
CA TRP A 30 -3.34 6.06 -10.80
C TRP A 30 -2.35 4.92 -10.53
N VAL A 31 -1.96 4.82 -9.27
CA VAL A 31 -1.24 3.68 -8.71
C VAL A 31 -2.00 3.19 -7.48
N SER A 32 -1.77 1.93 -7.08
CA SER A 32 -2.41 1.39 -5.89
C SER A 32 -1.43 0.70 -4.95
N ALA A 33 -1.71 0.75 -3.65
CA ALA A 33 -0.92 0.09 -2.62
C ALA A 33 -1.76 -0.14 -1.36
N ASP A 34 -1.39 -1.18 -0.61
CA ASP A 34 -1.76 -1.29 0.79
C ASP A 34 -0.94 -0.30 1.62
N ILE A 35 -1.59 0.36 2.56
CA ILE A 35 -0.99 1.27 3.54
C ILE A 35 -1.01 0.57 4.89
N GLY A 36 0.15 0.56 5.53
CA GLY A 36 0.32 -0.02 6.86
C GLY A 36 0.09 -1.52 6.89
N THR A 37 -0.21 -2.04 8.08
CA THR A 37 -0.43 -3.48 8.28
C THR A 37 -1.89 -3.84 8.00
N VAL A 38 -2.16 -4.41 6.82
CA VAL A 38 -3.53 -4.74 6.38
C VAL A 38 -4.00 -6.15 6.74
N GLY A 39 -3.06 -7.08 7.01
CA GLY A 39 -3.33 -8.49 7.28
C GLY A 39 -3.73 -9.31 6.06
N VAL A 40 -4.73 -8.86 5.29
CA VAL A 40 -5.08 -9.41 3.97
C VAL A 40 -4.75 -8.37 2.90
N THR A 41 -3.98 -8.76 1.87
CA THR A 41 -3.59 -7.88 0.77
C THR A 41 -4.81 -7.40 -0.03
N GLY A 42 -4.88 -6.10 -0.28
CA GLY A 42 -5.96 -5.50 -1.06
C GLY A 42 -5.78 -5.62 -2.58
N SER A 43 -6.81 -5.18 -3.31
CA SER A 43 -6.82 -5.08 -4.78
C SER A 43 -7.37 -3.75 -5.23
N ALA A 44 -7.00 -3.34 -6.44
CA ALA A 44 -7.69 -2.28 -7.14
C ALA A 44 -7.61 -2.52 -8.64
N ASP A 45 -8.76 -2.38 -9.27
CA ASP A 45 -8.93 -2.55 -10.70
C ASP A 45 -9.86 -1.46 -11.23
N GLU A 46 -9.65 -1.01 -12.46
CA GLU A 46 -10.43 0.05 -13.10
C GLU A 46 -10.97 -0.45 -14.43
N THR A 47 -12.28 -0.40 -14.62
CA THR A 47 -12.90 -0.76 -15.89
C THR A 47 -13.86 0.33 -16.33
N SER A 48 -13.61 0.92 -17.51
CA SER A 48 -14.46 1.98 -18.08
C SER A 48 -14.73 3.15 -17.11
N GLY A 49 -13.70 3.56 -16.36
CA GLY A 49 -13.79 4.67 -15.37
C GLY A 49 -14.46 4.31 -14.04
N THR A 50 -14.77 3.03 -13.83
CA THR A 50 -15.25 2.51 -12.54
C THR A 50 -14.12 1.80 -11.82
N PHE A 51 -13.79 2.25 -10.62
CA PHE A 51 -12.79 1.63 -9.75
C PHE A 51 -13.47 0.62 -8.83
N THR A 52 -12.94 -0.59 -8.77
CA THR A 52 -13.31 -1.60 -7.76
C THR A 52 -12.10 -1.81 -6.87
N ILE A 53 -12.25 -1.51 -5.59
CA ILE A 53 -11.15 -1.51 -4.62
C ILE A 53 -11.50 -2.43 -3.46
N ASP A 54 -10.69 -3.45 -3.25
CA ASP A 54 -10.74 -4.30 -2.07
C ASP A 54 -9.71 -3.85 -1.05
N GLY A 55 -10.16 -3.55 0.16
CA GLY A 55 -9.28 -3.12 1.26
C GLY A 55 -9.57 -3.88 2.55
N ALA A 56 -8.52 -4.36 3.20
CA ALA A 56 -8.54 -4.81 4.59
C ALA A 56 -7.83 -3.75 5.46
N GLY A 57 -7.46 -4.13 6.69
CA GLY A 57 -6.74 -3.30 7.64
C GLY A 57 -7.58 -2.89 8.84
N ALA A 58 -6.90 -2.65 9.95
CA ALA A 58 -7.54 -2.45 11.25
C ALA A 58 -8.46 -1.22 11.25
N ASP A 59 -7.97 -0.09 10.75
CA ASP A 59 -8.79 1.10 10.53
C ASP A 59 -8.05 2.17 9.72
N ILE A 60 -8.79 3.16 9.19
CA ILE A 60 -8.25 4.50 8.94
C ILE A 60 -8.56 5.33 10.19
N GLY A 61 -7.58 5.46 11.08
CA GLY A 61 -7.80 5.91 12.44
C GLY A 61 -6.59 5.67 13.37
N GLY A 62 -6.75 6.01 14.65
CA GLY A 62 -5.69 5.82 15.65
C GLY A 62 -4.39 6.53 15.26
N THR A 63 -3.25 5.94 15.61
CA THR A 63 -1.91 6.49 15.31
C THR A 63 -1.28 5.92 14.04
N ALA A 64 -1.84 4.85 13.48
CA ALA A 64 -1.36 4.21 12.26
C ALA A 64 -2.55 3.62 11.48
N ASP A 65 -2.59 3.91 10.18
CA ASP A 65 -3.65 3.49 9.28
C ASP A 65 -3.38 2.11 8.67
N GLY A 66 -4.46 1.36 8.40
CA GLY A 66 -4.45 0.10 7.66
C GLY A 66 -5.57 0.09 6.62
N PHE A 67 -5.23 0.21 5.33
CA PHE A 67 -6.20 0.30 4.23
C PHE A 67 -5.58 0.07 2.85
N HIS A 68 -6.39 -0.05 1.80
CA HIS A 68 -5.95 -0.03 0.40
C HIS A 68 -6.21 1.33 -0.23
N TYR A 69 -5.21 1.86 -0.94
CA TYR A 69 -5.23 3.22 -1.49
C TYR A 69 -4.98 3.19 -2.99
N VAL A 70 -5.85 3.85 -3.77
CA VAL A 70 -5.65 4.15 -5.20
C VAL A 70 -5.42 5.64 -5.32
N TYR A 71 -4.25 6.05 -5.80
CA TYR A 71 -3.80 7.43 -5.64
C TYR A 71 -2.93 7.92 -6.78
N GLN A 72 -2.77 9.23 -6.83
CA GLN A 72 -1.74 9.92 -7.61
C GLN A 72 -1.09 11.01 -6.76
N SER A 73 0.06 11.53 -7.20
CA SER A 73 0.67 12.71 -6.57
C SER A 73 -0.07 13.99 -6.94
N LEU A 74 -0.17 14.91 -5.98
CA LEU A 74 -0.65 16.26 -6.18
C LEU A 74 0.38 17.26 -5.64
N ALA A 75 0.73 18.25 -6.46
CA ALA A 75 1.62 19.34 -6.07
C ALA A 75 0.82 20.64 -5.86
N GLY A 76 0.79 21.14 -4.63
CA GLY A 76 0.05 22.34 -4.26
C GLY A 76 -1.46 22.11 -4.18
N ASP A 77 -2.20 23.07 -4.71
CA ASP A 77 -3.67 23.10 -4.68
C ASP A 77 -4.28 22.13 -5.69
N GLY A 78 -5.47 21.64 -5.38
CA GLY A 78 -6.19 20.72 -6.23
C GLY A 78 -7.43 20.15 -5.56
N GLU A 79 -8.12 19.29 -6.28
CA GLU A 79 -9.40 18.75 -5.87
C GLU A 79 -9.51 17.29 -6.28
N ILE A 80 -10.16 16.47 -5.46
CA ILE A 80 -10.68 15.16 -5.84
C ILE A 80 -12.19 15.12 -5.71
N ILE A 81 -12.84 14.52 -6.71
CA ILE A 81 -14.26 14.19 -6.74
C ILE A 81 -14.38 12.69 -6.98
N ALA A 82 -15.29 12.02 -6.28
CA ALA A 82 -15.69 10.64 -6.60
C ALA A 82 -17.11 10.38 -6.11
N ASN A 83 -17.87 9.56 -6.83
CA ASN A 83 -19.08 8.94 -6.30
C ASN A 83 -18.73 7.57 -5.73
N VAL A 84 -18.96 7.39 -4.43
CA VAL A 84 -18.85 6.08 -3.77
C VAL A 84 -20.11 5.30 -4.09
N ALA A 85 -20.14 4.59 -5.21
CA ALA A 85 -21.31 3.89 -5.71
C ALA A 85 -21.78 2.76 -4.77
N SER A 86 -20.84 2.04 -4.14
CA SER A 86 -21.16 1.02 -3.14
C SER A 86 -20.00 0.77 -2.18
N LEU A 87 -20.33 0.26 -0.99
CA LEU A 87 -19.40 -0.27 -0.01
C LEU A 87 -20.02 -1.52 0.61
N THR A 88 -19.34 -2.65 0.47
CA THR A 88 -19.81 -3.95 0.97
C THR A 88 -18.68 -4.74 1.63
N GLY A 89 -19.00 -5.79 2.39
CA GLY A 89 -18.01 -6.64 3.06
C GLY A 89 -17.34 -5.96 4.27
N GLY A 90 -16.15 -6.44 4.64
CA GLY A 90 -15.38 -5.95 5.79
C GLY A 90 -15.88 -6.44 7.15
N GLY A 91 -15.47 -5.70 8.19
CA GLY A 91 -15.84 -5.88 9.59
C GLY A 91 -17.04 -5.01 9.96
N SER A 92 -17.03 -4.49 11.20
CA SER A 92 -18.21 -3.80 11.74
C SER A 92 -18.46 -2.42 11.13
N ILE A 93 -17.39 -1.72 10.74
CA ILE A 93 -17.47 -0.33 10.27
C ILE A 93 -16.51 -0.08 9.09
N PRO A 94 -16.62 -0.83 7.98
CA PRO A 94 -15.80 -0.61 6.80
C PRO A 94 -15.97 0.83 6.31
N LYS A 95 -14.92 1.37 5.67
CA LYS A 95 -14.92 2.75 5.19
C LYS A 95 -14.46 2.81 3.74
N ALA A 96 -15.10 3.67 2.95
CA ALA A 96 -14.70 3.97 1.59
C ALA A 96 -14.92 5.45 1.26
N GLY A 97 -14.00 6.08 0.55
CA GLY A 97 -14.14 7.48 0.15
C GLY A 97 -12.88 8.09 -0.42
N VAL A 98 -12.77 9.40 -0.27
CA VAL A 98 -11.68 10.22 -0.82
C VAL A 98 -10.73 10.69 0.28
N MET A 99 -9.45 10.76 -0.03
CA MET A 99 -8.40 11.09 0.92
C MET A 99 -7.28 11.91 0.27
N ILE A 100 -6.78 12.90 1.01
CA ILE A 100 -5.50 13.56 0.77
C ILE A 100 -4.58 13.26 1.95
N ARG A 101 -3.36 12.83 1.68
CA ARG A 101 -2.37 12.46 2.70
C ARG A 101 -0.97 12.89 2.31
N GLU A 102 -0.17 13.28 3.30
CA GLU A 102 1.15 13.87 3.05
C GLU A 102 2.19 12.85 2.55
N SER A 103 2.16 11.63 3.06
CA SER A 103 3.08 10.55 2.68
C SER A 103 2.37 9.20 2.66
N LEU A 104 3.04 8.15 2.15
CA LEU A 104 2.50 6.77 2.15
C LEU A 104 2.81 6.00 3.45
N ALA A 105 3.46 6.61 4.44
CA ALA A 105 3.70 5.98 5.75
C ALA A 105 2.39 5.84 6.53
N ASP A 106 2.20 4.75 7.26
CA ASP A 106 0.94 4.45 7.97
C ASP A 106 0.53 5.50 9.01
N ASP A 107 1.47 6.30 9.50
CA ASP A 107 1.27 7.34 10.49
C ASP A 107 1.15 8.76 9.92
N ALA A 108 1.01 8.90 8.58
CA ALA A 108 1.05 10.17 7.87
C ALA A 108 -0.07 11.16 8.28
N ILE A 109 0.25 12.46 8.19
CA ILE A 109 -0.75 13.53 8.18
C ILE A 109 -1.75 13.26 7.04
N GLN A 110 -3.05 13.26 7.35
CA GLN A 110 -4.10 12.96 6.38
C GLN A 110 -5.38 13.73 6.67
N ILE A 111 -6.18 13.92 5.62
CA ILE A 111 -7.57 14.31 5.73
C ILE A 111 -8.41 13.53 4.72
N SER A 112 -9.55 13.02 5.16
CA SER A 112 -10.42 12.19 4.33
C SER A 112 -11.89 12.38 4.65
N ALA A 113 -12.74 12.20 3.63
CA ALA A 113 -14.17 12.01 3.78
C ALA A 113 -14.49 10.57 3.40
N LEU A 114 -15.06 9.81 4.32
CA LEU A 114 -15.33 8.38 4.14
C LEU A 114 -16.78 8.06 4.50
N VAL A 115 -17.43 7.33 3.60
CA VAL A 115 -18.69 6.64 3.87
C VAL A 115 -18.42 5.45 4.79
N ARG A 116 -19.27 5.26 5.79
CA ARG A 116 -19.34 4.08 6.66
C ARG A 116 -20.78 3.81 7.07
N GLY A 117 -21.34 2.67 6.65
CA GLY A 117 -22.77 2.39 6.83
C GLY A 117 -23.64 3.50 6.25
N ASN A 118 -24.52 4.08 7.06
CA ASN A 118 -25.39 5.20 6.67
C ASN A 118 -24.85 6.58 7.04
N ARG A 119 -23.52 6.73 7.16
CA ARG A 119 -22.88 7.97 7.60
C ARG A 119 -21.69 8.32 6.72
N ILE A 120 -21.43 9.62 6.62
CA ILE A 120 -20.16 10.17 6.17
C ILE A 120 -19.44 10.72 7.40
N ARG A 121 -18.16 10.39 7.53
CA ARG A 121 -17.29 10.94 8.56
C ARG A 121 -16.05 11.55 7.93
N VAL A 122 -15.58 12.60 8.56
CA VAL A 122 -14.32 13.25 8.21
C VAL A 122 -13.27 12.76 9.19
N TYR A 123 -12.15 12.27 8.69
CA TYR A 123 -11.02 11.85 9.51
C TYR A 123 -9.85 12.80 9.25
N GLU A 124 -9.21 13.29 10.30
CA GLU A 124 -8.01 14.12 10.18
C GLU A 124 -6.92 13.65 11.14
N ARG A 125 -5.68 13.60 10.65
CA ARG A 125 -4.47 13.49 11.46
C ARG A 125 -3.60 14.70 11.15
N THR A 126 -3.32 15.53 12.15
CA THR A 126 -2.63 16.82 11.97
C THR A 126 -1.13 16.78 12.22
N THR A 127 -0.62 15.68 12.76
CA THR A 127 0.81 15.44 13.02
C THR A 127 1.16 13.99 12.72
N THR A 128 2.34 13.74 12.15
CA THR A 128 2.84 12.38 11.93
C THR A 128 2.90 11.60 13.25
N GLY A 129 2.37 10.38 13.27
CA GLY A 129 2.25 9.57 14.50
C GLY A 129 1.15 10.03 15.47
N GLY A 130 0.47 11.14 15.18
CA GLY A 130 -0.63 11.67 15.99
C GLY A 130 -1.89 10.81 15.90
N SER A 131 -2.78 10.97 16.90
CA SER A 131 -4.10 10.33 16.84
C SER A 131 -4.97 10.97 15.76
N THR A 132 -5.66 10.15 14.98
CA THR A 132 -6.72 10.59 14.08
C THR A 132 -7.94 11.06 14.87
N ALA A 133 -8.48 12.22 14.53
CA ALA A 133 -9.77 12.68 14.98
C ALA A 133 -10.87 12.26 13.99
N GLU A 134 -12.03 11.85 14.51
CA GLU A 134 -13.25 11.63 13.74
C GLU A 134 -14.20 12.81 13.95
N LEU A 135 -14.61 13.45 12.85
CA LEU A 135 -15.55 14.57 12.82
C LEU A 135 -16.84 14.16 12.09
N ASN A 136 -17.95 14.81 12.46
CA ASN A 136 -19.21 14.61 11.76
C ASN A 136 -19.14 15.21 10.35
N GLY A 137 -19.47 14.41 9.33
CA GLY A 137 -19.73 14.89 7.98
C GLY A 137 -21.23 14.97 7.72
N ALA A 138 -21.86 13.79 7.65
CA ALA A 138 -23.25 13.65 7.24
C ALA A 138 -23.86 12.30 7.65
N ASN A 139 -25.18 12.16 7.52
CA ASN A 139 -25.91 10.92 7.77
C ASN A 139 -26.41 10.29 6.45
N ASN A 140 -25.48 10.16 5.49
CA ASN A 140 -25.70 9.52 4.20
C ASN A 140 -24.73 8.33 4.06
N GLY A 141 -25.18 7.27 3.42
CA GLY A 141 -24.35 6.13 3.01
C GLY A 141 -24.19 6.08 1.48
N ALA A 142 -23.49 5.08 0.97
CA ALA A 142 -23.38 4.87 -0.48
C ALA A 142 -24.77 4.52 -1.08
N PRO A 143 -25.09 4.97 -2.31
CA PRO A 143 -24.28 5.81 -3.18
C PRO A 143 -24.21 7.27 -2.73
N GLU A 144 -23.03 7.88 -2.74
CA GLU A 144 -22.85 9.28 -2.35
C GLU A 144 -21.61 9.90 -3.01
N TRP A 145 -21.74 11.13 -3.51
CA TRP A 145 -20.61 11.90 -4.03
C TRP A 145 -19.86 12.58 -2.91
N LEU A 146 -18.53 12.44 -2.94
CA LEU A 146 -17.61 13.10 -2.03
C LEU A 146 -16.62 13.95 -2.80
N ARG A 147 -16.17 15.03 -2.17
CA ARG A 147 -15.19 15.94 -2.74
C ARG A 147 -14.32 16.56 -1.67
N ILE A 148 -13.03 16.68 -1.93
CA ILE A 148 -12.09 17.43 -1.10
C ILE A 148 -11.38 18.43 -2.01
N GLU A 149 -11.51 19.71 -1.67
CA GLU A 149 -10.79 20.81 -2.30
C GLU A 149 -9.68 21.27 -1.36
N ARG A 150 -8.45 21.33 -1.86
CA ARG A 150 -7.26 21.82 -1.14
C ARG A 150 -6.86 23.19 -1.67
N THR A 151 -6.79 24.16 -0.78
CA THR A 151 -6.20 25.50 -1.01
C THR A 151 -5.16 25.79 0.08
N GLY A 152 -3.88 25.66 -0.26
CA GLY A 152 -2.76 25.69 0.68
C GLY A 152 -2.86 24.58 1.72
N ASN A 153 -3.13 24.98 2.97
CA ASN A 153 -3.36 24.08 4.11
C ASN A 153 -4.84 23.96 4.50
N THR A 154 -5.73 24.61 3.76
CA THR A 154 -7.17 24.54 3.97
C THR A 154 -7.77 23.46 3.09
N PHE A 155 -8.62 22.64 3.69
CA PHE A 155 -9.30 21.52 3.06
C PHE A 155 -10.80 21.65 3.29
N ASP A 156 -11.52 21.84 2.20
CA ASP A 156 -12.98 21.92 2.20
C ASP A 156 -13.55 20.58 1.71
N LEU A 157 -14.32 19.94 2.59
CA LEU A 157 -14.88 18.61 2.35
C LEU A 157 -16.38 18.74 2.07
N TYR A 158 -16.79 18.26 0.91
CA TYR A 158 -18.17 18.36 0.43
C TYR A 158 -18.78 16.99 0.20
N ARG A 159 -20.11 16.96 0.21
CA ARG A 159 -20.91 15.86 -0.30
C ARG A 159 -21.90 16.32 -1.37
N SER A 160 -22.40 15.40 -2.18
CA SER A 160 -23.53 15.65 -3.07
C SER A 160 -24.38 14.39 -3.30
N ASN A 161 -25.69 14.58 -3.47
CA ASN A 161 -26.60 13.52 -3.88
C ASN A 161 -26.60 13.32 -5.41
N ASN A 162 -26.03 14.24 -6.19
CA ASN A 162 -26.19 14.27 -7.64
C ASN A 162 -24.93 14.70 -8.42
N GLY A 163 -23.79 14.89 -7.75
CA GLY A 163 -22.52 15.29 -8.36
C GLY A 163 -22.47 16.74 -8.90
N THR A 164 -23.53 17.54 -8.71
CA THR A 164 -23.61 18.91 -9.25
C THR A 164 -23.93 19.95 -8.18
N SER A 165 -24.72 19.60 -7.17
CA SER A 165 -25.08 20.45 -6.04
C SER A 165 -24.33 20.01 -4.80
N TRP A 166 -23.35 20.80 -4.37
CA TRP A 166 -22.43 20.44 -3.29
C TRP A 166 -22.82 21.08 -1.96
N THR A 167 -22.80 20.29 -0.89
CA THR A 167 -22.96 20.76 0.49
C THR A 167 -21.63 20.66 1.21
N LEU A 168 -21.13 21.78 1.73
CA LEU A 168 -19.94 21.79 2.59
C LEU A 168 -20.25 21.06 3.90
N MET A 169 -19.46 20.04 4.22
CA MET A 169 -19.55 19.30 5.48
C MET A 169 -18.59 19.88 6.52
N GLN A 170 -17.34 20.14 6.12
CA GLN A 170 -16.27 20.62 7.00
C GLN A 170 -15.30 21.49 6.21
N SER A 171 -14.72 22.49 6.88
CA SER A 171 -13.57 23.27 6.43
C SER A 171 -12.49 23.17 7.49
N ARG A 172 -11.33 22.59 7.14
CA ARG A 172 -10.27 22.22 8.08
C ARG A 172 -8.94 22.79 7.66
N THR A 173 -8.13 23.23 8.62
CA THR A 173 -6.74 23.61 8.38
C THR A 173 -5.83 22.49 8.87
N VAL A 174 -5.16 21.81 7.94
CA VAL A 174 -4.19 20.75 8.22
C VAL A 174 -2.89 21.12 7.50
N THR A 175 -1.81 21.32 8.24
CA THR A 175 -0.54 21.69 7.62
C THR A 175 0.09 20.48 6.95
N MET A 176 0.29 20.55 5.63
CA MET A 176 0.98 19.53 4.83
C MET A 176 2.03 20.18 3.94
N GLY A 177 3.05 19.42 3.54
CA GLY A 177 3.99 19.81 2.49
C GLY A 177 3.31 20.07 1.14
N THR A 178 4.01 20.72 0.22
CA THR A 178 3.49 21.03 -1.12
C THR A 178 3.05 19.78 -1.88
N ASN A 179 3.88 18.73 -1.84
CA ASN A 179 3.60 17.45 -2.49
C ASN A 179 2.85 16.54 -1.53
N VAL A 180 1.71 16.03 -1.97
CA VAL A 180 0.85 15.09 -1.24
C VAL A 180 0.38 13.98 -2.19
N PHE A 181 -0.29 12.98 -1.63
CA PHE A 181 -1.02 11.98 -2.40
C PHE A 181 -2.52 12.23 -2.24
N ILE A 182 -3.24 12.09 -3.36
CA ILE A 182 -4.68 12.31 -3.45
C ILE A 182 -5.32 11.10 -4.12
N GLY A 183 -6.43 10.61 -3.58
CA GLY A 183 -7.02 9.36 -4.09
C GLY A 183 -8.18 8.77 -3.31
N LEU A 184 -8.49 7.53 -3.66
CA LEU A 184 -9.58 6.71 -3.14
C LEU A 184 -9.05 5.74 -2.09
N ALA A 185 -9.69 5.71 -0.91
CA ALA A 185 -9.28 4.87 0.20
C ALA A 185 -10.39 3.88 0.58
N VAL A 186 -10.04 2.62 0.81
CA VAL A 186 -10.94 1.57 1.32
C VAL A 186 -10.28 0.80 2.46
N THR A 187 -10.96 0.70 3.59
CA THR A 187 -10.56 -0.19 4.70
C THR A 187 -11.69 -1.11 5.08
N GLY A 188 -11.32 -2.35 5.39
CA GLY A 188 -12.25 -3.36 5.90
C GLY A 188 -12.67 -3.13 7.33
N ASN A 189 -11.98 -2.29 8.12
CA ASN A 189 -12.07 -2.31 9.59
C ASN A 189 -11.89 -3.74 10.14
N SER A 190 -10.97 -4.48 9.53
CA SER A 190 -10.69 -5.88 9.79
C SER A 190 -9.38 -6.24 9.11
N THR A 191 -8.48 -6.92 9.82
CA THR A 191 -7.23 -7.45 9.24
C THR A 191 -7.39 -8.84 8.63
N THR A 192 -8.61 -9.41 8.66
CA THR A 192 -8.89 -10.78 8.20
C THR A 192 -9.94 -10.85 7.10
N THR A 193 -10.67 -9.77 6.84
CA THR A 193 -11.72 -9.69 5.82
C THR A 193 -11.57 -8.44 4.98
N LEU A 194 -11.82 -8.57 3.67
CA LEU A 194 -11.82 -7.45 2.73
C LEU A 194 -13.20 -6.78 2.72
N ALA A 195 -13.21 -5.45 2.66
CA ALA A 195 -14.34 -4.67 2.16
C ALA A 195 -14.09 -4.28 0.71
N THR A 196 -15.16 -4.23 -0.08
CA THR A 196 -15.13 -3.82 -1.49
C THR A 196 -15.86 -2.48 -1.62
N GLY A 197 -15.12 -1.44 -2.02
CA GLY A 197 -15.66 -0.15 -2.42
C GLY A 197 -15.66 -0.03 -3.94
N THR A 198 -16.79 0.40 -4.52
CA THR A 198 -16.86 0.72 -5.95
C THR A 198 -17.05 2.21 -6.13
N PHE A 199 -16.27 2.81 -7.02
CA PHE A 199 -16.28 4.25 -7.28
C PHE A 199 -16.48 4.51 -8.76
N ASP A 200 -17.31 5.49 -9.09
CA ASP A 200 -17.43 6.03 -10.45
C ASP A 200 -17.32 7.56 -10.41
N ASN A 201 -17.25 8.16 -11.61
CA ASN A 201 -17.08 9.59 -11.79
C ASN A 201 -15.91 10.19 -10.99
N VAL A 202 -14.80 9.45 -10.96
CA VAL A 202 -13.58 9.87 -10.26
C VAL A 202 -12.83 10.89 -11.10
N ALA A 203 -12.52 12.04 -10.49
CA ALA A 203 -11.74 13.09 -11.13
C ALA A 203 -10.79 13.74 -10.12
N VAL A 204 -9.58 14.05 -10.56
CA VAL A 204 -8.65 14.91 -9.83
C VAL A 204 -8.26 16.09 -10.72
N THR A 205 -8.26 17.28 -10.15
CA THR A 205 -7.82 18.51 -10.82
C THR A 205 -6.78 19.24 -9.97
N GLY A 206 -6.02 20.16 -10.58
CA GLY A 206 -4.89 20.83 -9.95
C GLY A 206 -3.56 20.10 -10.15
N GLY A 207 -2.51 20.53 -9.44
CA GLY A 207 -1.15 20.03 -9.65
C GLY A 207 -0.43 20.73 -10.80
N GLY A 208 0.32 21.79 -10.47
CA GLY A 208 1.23 22.43 -11.42
C GLY A 208 2.43 21.54 -11.71
N GLY A 209 2.36 20.73 -12.77
CA GLY A 209 3.51 20.20 -13.53
C GLY A 209 4.67 19.64 -12.72
N GLY A 210 4.54 18.41 -12.21
CA GLY A 210 5.65 17.63 -11.69
C GLY A 210 5.19 16.22 -11.41
N GLY A 211 5.38 15.31 -12.38
CA GLY A 211 5.04 13.90 -12.21
C GLY A 211 5.74 13.28 -10.99
N PRO A 212 5.16 12.22 -10.39
CA PRO A 212 5.70 11.64 -9.16
C PRO A 212 7.07 11.02 -9.40
N THR A 213 8.08 11.48 -8.65
CA THR A 213 9.19 10.61 -8.22
C THR A 213 8.87 10.11 -6.83
N ALA A 214 8.06 9.06 -6.73
CA ALA A 214 7.95 8.28 -5.50
C ALA A 214 9.16 7.34 -5.45
N THR A 215 10.12 7.60 -4.55
CA THR A 215 11.04 6.55 -4.08
C THR A 215 10.40 5.93 -2.85
N PRO A 216 9.92 4.67 -2.89
CA PRO A 216 9.45 4.00 -1.70
C PRO A 216 10.65 3.68 -0.80
N THR A 217 10.88 4.47 0.25
CA THR A 217 11.72 4.03 1.36
C THR A 217 10.84 3.24 2.32
N ALA A 218 10.82 1.92 2.16
CA ALA A 218 10.34 1.03 3.21
C ALA A 218 11.34 1.07 4.37
N THR A 219 11.03 1.81 5.43
CA THR A 219 11.76 1.68 6.69
C THR A 219 11.30 0.40 7.35
N GLN A 220 12.13 -0.64 7.29
CA GLN A 220 11.92 -1.88 8.04
C GLN A 220 11.87 -1.55 9.54
N SER A 221 10.82 -2.03 10.21
CA SER A 221 10.64 -1.96 11.67
C SER A 221 11.75 -2.75 12.38
N PRO A 222 12.37 -2.24 13.47
CA PRO A 222 13.42 -2.96 14.16
C PRO A 222 12.91 -4.20 14.90
N THR A 223 13.69 -5.27 14.79
CA THR A 223 13.55 -6.57 15.46
C THR A 223 13.43 -6.42 16.98
N ALA A 224 12.41 -7.05 17.57
CA ALA A 224 12.25 -7.14 19.02
C ALA A 224 13.45 -7.89 19.66
N THR A 225 14.15 -7.22 20.58
CA THR A 225 15.16 -7.84 21.43
C THR A 225 14.47 -8.57 22.57
N ALA A 226 14.75 -9.87 22.72
CA ALA A 226 14.21 -10.68 23.81
C ALA A 226 14.83 -10.27 25.15
N THR A 227 14.00 -9.84 26.10
CA THR A 227 14.42 -9.59 27.49
C THR A 227 14.37 -10.90 28.28
N SER A 228 15.53 -11.43 28.67
CA SER A 228 15.62 -12.52 29.64
C SER A 228 15.51 -11.98 31.07
N VAL A 229 14.52 -12.47 31.82
CA VAL A 229 14.37 -12.26 33.26
C VAL A 229 15.32 -13.18 34.03
N GLY A 230 16.04 -12.62 35.00
CA GLY A 230 16.79 -13.35 36.03
C GLY A 230 16.64 -12.64 37.38
N PRO A 231 16.27 -13.33 38.48
CA PRO A 231 15.90 -12.69 39.73
C PRO A 231 17.08 -12.44 40.71
N THR A 232 16.98 -11.29 41.38
CA THR A 232 17.23 -11.03 42.82
C THR A 232 18.62 -11.23 43.42
N ALA A 233 19.19 -10.15 43.96
CA ALA A 233 19.79 -10.13 45.28
C ALA A 233 19.73 -8.72 45.92
N THR A 234 19.21 -8.69 47.15
CA THR A 234 19.06 -7.55 48.06
C THR A 234 20.37 -7.25 48.79
N ALA A 235 20.72 -5.98 48.98
CA ALA A 235 21.46 -5.53 50.17
C ALA A 235 21.27 -4.03 50.47
N SER A 236 21.04 -3.76 51.75
CA SER A 236 20.84 -2.48 52.44
C SER A 236 22.14 -1.68 52.65
N PRO A 237 22.13 -0.34 52.77
CA PRO A 237 23.30 0.44 53.14
C PRO A 237 23.30 0.85 54.63
N THR A 238 24.47 0.81 55.28
CA THR A 238 24.78 1.67 56.45
C THR A 238 26.29 1.92 56.51
N PRO A 239 26.76 3.14 56.89
CA PRO A 239 28.12 3.62 56.58
C PRO A 239 29.08 3.61 57.79
N THR A 240 30.32 4.02 57.52
CA THR A 240 31.31 4.73 58.40
C THR A 240 32.64 3.98 58.57
N ALA A 241 33.75 4.56 58.07
CA ALA A 241 34.84 5.14 58.89
C ALA A 241 36.18 5.28 58.12
N THR A 242 36.79 6.48 58.27
CA THR A 242 38.23 6.80 58.45
C THR A 242 39.28 6.58 57.34
N SER A 243 39.92 7.71 56.98
CA SER A 243 41.27 7.90 56.37
C SER A 243 42.39 7.63 57.40
N PRO A 244 43.69 7.34 57.08
CA PRO A 244 44.65 8.23 56.36
C PRO A 244 45.61 7.53 55.35
N GLY A 245 45.99 8.18 54.25
CA GLY A 245 47.35 8.74 54.11
C GLY A 245 48.08 8.23 52.84
N PRO A 246 49.04 8.99 52.27
CA PRO A 246 49.34 8.97 50.82
C PRO A 246 50.59 8.16 50.45
N THR A 247 50.68 7.67 49.21
CA THR A 247 51.97 7.30 48.58
C THR A 247 51.92 7.51 47.06
N ALA A 248 52.96 8.15 46.55
CA ALA A 248 53.14 8.55 45.15
C ALA A 248 54.02 7.55 44.37
N THR A 249 54.05 7.73 43.03
CA THR A 249 55.11 7.34 42.08
C THR A 249 54.95 5.92 41.48
N ALA A 250 55.14 5.62 40.19
CA ALA A 250 55.70 6.32 39.03
C ALA A 250 55.08 5.83 37.71
N THR A 251 55.09 6.69 36.70
CA THR A 251 54.91 6.40 35.26
C THR A 251 56.12 5.67 34.67
N PRO A 252 55.95 4.67 33.79
CA PRO A 252 56.96 4.32 32.80
C PRO A 252 56.56 4.68 31.36
N SER A 253 57.61 5.04 30.63
CA SER A 253 57.75 5.57 29.27
C SER A 253 57.33 4.59 28.15
N PRO A 254 56.90 5.05 26.96
CA PRO A 254 56.60 4.17 25.83
C PRO A 254 57.87 3.65 25.12
N PRO A 255 57.83 2.44 24.52
CA PRO A 255 58.93 1.86 23.73
C PRO A 255 58.97 2.38 22.27
N PRO A 256 60.11 2.25 21.58
CA PRO A 256 60.43 3.02 20.37
C PRO A 256 59.76 2.51 19.08
N THR A 257 59.54 3.47 18.17
CA THR A 257 59.04 3.37 16.81
C THR A 257 59.83 2.38 15.93
N ALA A 258 59.14 1.44 15.29
CA ALA A 258 59.72 0.54 14.29
C ALA A 258 59.80 1.22 12.90
N THR A 259 60.96 1.08 12.26
CA THR A 259 61.26 1.51 10.88
C THR A 259 60.50 0.66 9.86
N ALA A 260 59.83 1.33 8.91
CA ALA A 260 59.05 0.69 7.86
C ALA A 260 59.93 0.09 6.74
N THR A 261 59.76 -1.20 6.46
CA THR A 261 60.20 -1.84 5.22
C THR A 261 59.07 -1.82 4.19
N GLN A 262 59.38 -1.32 2.99
CA GLN A 262 58.45 -1.17 1.86
C GLN A 262 57.99 -2.54 1.31
N PRO A 263 56.68 -2.79 1.12
CA PRO A 263 56.20 -3.98 0.44
C PRO A 263 56.35 -3.85 -1.09
N PRO A 264 56.43 -4.98 -1.84
CA PRO A 264 56.65 -4.99 -3.28
C PRO A 264 55.49 -4.33 -4.06
N PRO A 265 55.74 -3.85 -5.30
CA PRO A 265 54.73 -3.13 -6.07
C PRO A 265 53.55 -4.04 -6.43
N THR A 266 52.34 -3.56 -6.13
CA THR A 266 51.05 -4.16 -6.48
C THR A 266 50.90 -4.26 -8.01
N PRO A 267 50.42 -5.39 -8.58
CA PRO A 267 50.12 -5.45 -10.00
C PRO A 267 49.01 -4.46 -10.38
N SER A 268 49.18 -3.82 -11.53
CA SER A 268 48.21 -2.87 -12.11
C SER A 268 46.83 -3.53 -12.27
N PRO A 269 45.73 -2.87 -11.89
CA PRO A 269 44.39 -3.44 -12.04
C PRO A 269 44.07 -3.65 -13.52
N THR A 270 43.61 -4.87 -13.85
CA THR A 270 42.94 -5.15 -15.12
C THR A 270 41.70 -4.26 -15.22
N PRO A 271 41.45 -3.56 -16.33
CA PRO A 271 40.23 -2.77 -16.48
C PRO A 271 39.01 -3.68 -16.31
N PRO A 272 37.96 -3.22 -15.61
CA PRO A 272 36.75 -4.01 -15.42
C PRO A 272 36.12 -4.33 -16.79
N PRO A 273 35.47 -5.50 -16.95
CA PRO A 273 34.70 -5.79 -18.15
C PRO A 273 33.68 -4.65 -18.38
N ALA A 274 33.46 -4.30 -19.64
CA ALA A 274 32.47 -3.30 -20.02
C ALA A 274 31.13 -3.62 -19.32
N PRO A 275 30.39 -2.61 -18.84
CA PRO A 275 29.08 -2.85 -18.24
C PRO A 275 28.22 -3.62 -19.23
N ASP A 276 27.63 -4.72 -18.76
CA ASP A 276 26.60 -5.47 -19.47
C ASP A 276 25.57 -4.46 -19.99
N PRO A 277 25.08 -4.55 -21.24
CA PRO A 277 24.04 -3.65 -21.73
C PRO A 277 22.93 -3.60 -20.68
N THR A 278 22.66 -2.39 -20.18
CA THR A 278 21.62 -2.13 -19.19
C THR A 278 20.39 -2.95 -19.57
N PRO A 279 19.87 -3.83 -18.70
CA PRO A 279 18.64 -4.53 -19.01
C PRO A 279 17.62 -3.46 -19.35
N VAL A 280 17.12 -3.49 -20.58
CA VAL A 280 15.96 -2.69 -20.97
C VAL A 280 14.92 -2.94 -19.87
N PRO A 281 14.38 -1.90 -19.20
CA PRO A 281 13.40 -2.12 -18.16
C PRO A 281 12.31 -3.01 -18.72
N ALA A 282 12.15 -4.19 -18.14
CA ALA A 282 11.06 -5.09 -18.49
C ALA A 282 9.78 -4.29 -18.33
N LYS A 283 9.07 -4.09 -19.45
CA LYS A 283 7.75 -3.48 -19.50
C LYS A 283 6.91 -4.09 -18.38
N ALA A 284 6.34 -3.21 -17.54
CA ALA A 284 5.61 -3.51 -16.30
C ALA A 284 5.07 -4.94 -16.26
N GLY A 285 5.73 -5.80 -15.48
CA GLY A 285 5.35 -7.18 -15.29
C GLY A 285 3.93 -7.24 -14.71
N MET A 286 3.03 -7.83 -15.48
CA MET A 286 1.67 -8.15 -15.06
C MET A 286 1.68 -8.89 -13.72
N VAL A 287 0.93 -8.37 -12.76
CA VAL A 287 0.83 -8.91 -11.39
C VAL A 287 0.18 -10.29 -11.42
N ILE A 288 0.91 -11.27 -10.91
CA ILE A 288 0.40 -12.62 -10.64
C ILE A 288 -0.53 -12.52 -9.43
N ARG A 289 -1.86 -12.57 -9.62
CA ARG A 289 -2.81 -12.77 -8.50
C ARG A 289 -3.24 -14.23 -8.45
N ARG A 290 -2.97 -14.89 -7.32
CA ARG A 290 -3.36 -16.28 -7.06
C ARG A 290 -4.86 -16.31 -6.78
N VAL A 291 -5.66 -16.74 -7.76
CA VAL A 291 -7.07 -17.06 -7.51
C VAL A 291 -7.14 -18.51 -7.03
N THR A 292 -7.61 -18.71 -5.80
CA THR A 292 -7.80 -20.04 -5.22
C THR A 292 -9.23 -20.48 -5.51
N TYR A 293 -9.41 -21.47 -6.38
CA TYR A 293 -10.71 -22.11 -6.60
C TYR A 293 -10.76 -23.46 -5.91
N SER A 294 -11.95 -23.88 -5.48
CA SER A 294 -12.18 -25.22 -4.93
C SER A 294 -12.93 -26.07 -5.95
N VAL A 295 -12.34 -27.17 -6.42
CA VAL A 295 -13.07 -28.21 -7.16
C VAL A 295 -13.15 -29.43 -6.28
N ALA A 296 -14.37 -29.90 -5.98
CA ALA A 296 -14.62 -31.02 -5.05
C ALA A 296 -13.92 -30.88 -3.68
N GLY A 297 -13.77 -29.65 -3.17
CA GLY A 297 -13.14 -29.36 -1.88
C GLY A 297 -11.61 -29.30 -1.88
N GLN A 298 -10.94 -29.41 -3.04
CA GLN A 298 -9.50 -29.20 -3.16
C GLN A 298 -9.17 -27.86 -3.81
N ALA A 299 -8.24 -27.12 -3.20
CA ALA A 299 -7.73 -25.86 -3.72
C ALA A 299 -6.91 -26.09 -4.99
N ILE A 300 -7.20 -25.33 -6.04
CA ILE A 300 -6.41 -25.26 -7.27
C ILE A 300 -5.75 -23.89 -7.32
N ALA A 301 -4.43 -23.84 -7.49
CA ALA A 301 -3.74 -22.60 -7.83
C ALA A 301 -3.65 -22.50 -9.36
N LEU A 302 -4.23 -21.44 -9.92
CA LEU A 302 -4.03 -21.08 -11.32
C LEU A 302 -2.93 -20.02 -11.40
N ARG A 303 -1.88 -20.29 -12.17
CA ARG A 303 -0.89 -19.28 -12.55
C ARG A 303 -1.14 -18.91 -14.01
N VAL A 304 -1.48 -17.65 -14.24
CA VAL A 304 -1.58 -17.07 -15.58
C VAL A 304 -0.26 -16.38 -15.90
N THR A 305 0.38 -16.73 -17.01
CA THR A 305 1.54 -15.98 -17.54
C THR A 305 1.20 -15.37 -18.88
N GLY A 306 1.63 -14.13 -19.11
CA GLY A 306 1.59 -13.53 -20.44
C GLY A 306 2.56 -14.21 -21.41
N ASP A 307 2.39 -13.95 -22.70
CA ASP A 307 3.28 -14.43 -23.76
C ASP A 307 4.74 -14.02 -23.48
N PRO A 308 5.68 -14.97 -23.33
CA PRO A 308 7.10 -14.64 -23.19
C PRO A 308 7.67 -13.90 -24.40
N ALA A 309 6.99 -13.91 -25.56
CA ALA A 309 7.35 -13.12 -26.74
C ALA A 309 6.79 -11.68 -26.75
N GLY A 310 6.06 -11.25 -25.71
CA GLY A 310 5.61 -9.87 -25.56
C GLY A 310 4.40 -9.46 -26.42
N ASN A 311 3.70 -10.43 -27.02
CA ASN A 311 2.46 -10.14 -27.75
C ASN A 311 1.31 -9.97 -26.74
N ASN A 312 0.75 -8.77 -26.65
CA ASN A 312 -0.51 -8.54 -25.93
C ASN A 312 -1.55 -9.55 -26.42
N GLY A 313 -2.19 -10.29 -25.50
CA GLY A 313 -3.38 -11.10 -25.78
C GLY A 313 -3.19 -12.61 -25.93
N ILE A 314 -2.04 -13.19 -25.55
CA ILE A 314 -1.90 -14.64 -25.36
C ILE A 314 -1.49 -14.90 -23.90
N TYR A 315 -2.26 -15.74 -23.22
CA TYR A 315 -2.05 -16.11 -21.82
C TYR A 315 -1.92 -17.63 -21.68
N TYR A 316 -0.99 -18.07 -20.84
CA TYR A 316 -0.79 -19.48 -20.49
C TYR A 316 -1.32 -19.73 -19.08
N LEU A 317 -2.14 -20.77 -18.93
CA LEU A 317 -2.57 -21.26 -17.62
C LEU A 317 -1.71 -22.44 -17.18
N HIS A 318 -1.15 -22.35 -15.98
CA HIS A 318 -0.46 -23.44 -15.31
C HIS A 318 -1.28 -23.86 -14.09
N SER A 319 -1.49 -25.18 -13.95
CA SER A 319 -2.12 -25.78 -12.76
C SER A 319 -1.11 -26.68 -12.04
N ASP A 320 -1.11 -26.62 -10.71
CA ASP A 320 -0.37 -27.50 -9.82
C ASP A 320 -1.09 -28.83 -9.55
N HIS A 321 -2.32 -29.00 -10.04
CA HIS A 321 -3.13 -30.18 -9.78
C HIS A 321 -2.65 -31.40 -10.58
N PRO A 322 -2.33 -32.54 -9.93
CA PRO A 322 -1.68 -33.68 -10.59
C PRO A 322 -2.50 -34.33 -11.72
N ARG A 323 -3.83 -34.16 -11.73
CA ARG A 323 -4.71 -34.63 -12.82
C ARG A 323 -4.78 -33.72 -14.05
N LEU A 324 -4.27 -32.50 -13.97
CA LEU A 324 -4.25 -31.51 -15.07
C LEU A 324 -2.86 -31.38 -15.71
N ARG A 325 -1.87 -32.15 -15.23
CA ARG A 325 -0.46 -32.07 -15.64
C ARG A 325 -0.13 -32.66 -17.03
N GLY A 326 -1.13 -33.00 -17.84
CA GLY A 326 -0.95 -33.83 -19.05
C GLY A 326 -1.40 -33.22 -20.38
N ASP A 327 -2.18 -32.14 -20.39
CA ASP A 327 -2.66 -31.56 -21.64
C ASP A 327 -1.70 -30.48 -22.14
N LYS A 328 -1.09 -30.72 -23.31
CA LYS A 328 -0.22 -29.73 -23.98
C LYS A 328 -1.01 -28.43 -24.21
N PRO A 329 -0.43 -27.24 -23.95
CA PRO A 329 -1.13 -25.98 -24.10
C PRO A 329 -1.46 -25.74 -25.58
N ARG A 330 -2.74 -25.59 -25.92
CA ARG A 330 -3.16 -25.13 -27.26
C ARG A 330 -3.40 -23.63 -27.23
N GLN A 331 -2.76 -22.93 -28.17
CA GLN A 331 -2.96 -21.51 -28.44
C GLN A 331 -4.45 -21.21 -28.61
N GLN A 332 -4.97 -20.21 -27.90
CA GLN A 332 -6.27 -19.62 -28.23
C GLN A 332 -6.02 -18.28 -28.90
N GLN A 333 -6.45 -18.15 -30.16
CA GLN A 333 -6.42 -16.90 -30.91
C GLN A 333 -7.71 -16.11 -30.65
N ARG A 334 -7.56 -14.79 -30.57
CA ARG A 334 -8.63 -13.79 -30.46
C ARG A 334 -9.77 -14.06 -31.45
N HIS A 335 -11.01 -14.02 -30.98
CA HIS A 335 -12.21 -13.72 -31.77
C HIS A 335 -12.96 -12.60 -31.06
#